data_AF-A0AAN5R5E5-F1
#
_entry.id   AF-A0AAN5R5E5-F1
#
_cell.length_a   1.000
_cell.length_b   1.000
_cell.length_c   1.000
_cell.angle_alpha   90.00
_cell.angle_beta   90.00
_cell.angle_gamma   90.00
#
_symmetry.space_group_name_H-M   'P 1'
#
loop_
_entity.id
_entity.type
_entity.pdbx_description
1 polymer ?
#
loop_
_entity_poly.entity_id
_entity_poly.type
_entity_poly.pdbx_seq_one_letter_code
_entity_poly.pdbx_strand_id
1 'polypeptide(L)'
;MHIMKILESVVMPGIKKFNLTYQQVPRVFSLPESVFLSKDAELIPEEVLKQTKIQKNAVTKTIEQIDKDLDRTCYVDFDGFTVAQLKSDWLTTNPQGELVLSEGVYPSFAQGDNTGAVIGEILQTKHFSLPLSEEDPKAFMEVTRDTTKICFSYKNSAGQPSGFSLVAAPNGDSEGKHKGWIISVIQNTVGNYKDRKVAVLASPNYVRSEAQTIVDMDNPDAIEKELKKIINNDKVVSLIKGIFKEDGTLNADYIRQLALRIKANQNIDNRDRKSAQFNILIELAEQLDDEKLRYYINSIKADIAADIEFFKDGIYEQHLSELSNKIALSLSKMPSVNKKTTEIGRILNNISERYAQIRMIEDAQRKNPELAHIFKAMAQKIKADFHSIKFDGTRQDNRNILLLSQFEVASVEQKIRNYYQINPLVKQYFIDKDKANHHLQVELSRLSPPKNEGFFTRNSDSFGFSIFMGLIVGVSAALFLTGVFAPLGVALIAVGAALITTGLIGSIDIYINEKEHAKETSHYSNEVKHLRTAHREHLVRLENSLHEQINLSDFLTPDKPEFLSGIKVNKKKPLTPERVAHALWLQDKSARDTSVAKSRFSIWAAKQENLDFGIEEVESIINQRYVMKS
;
A
#
# COMPACT_ATOMS: atom_id res chain seq x y z
N MET A 1 -2.52 -46.40 31.00
CA MET A 1 -3.78 -46.23 30.25
C MET A 1 -4.44 -44.95 30.76
N HIS A 2 -4.08 -43.79 30.21
CA HIS A 2 -4.65 -42.50 30.58
C HIS A 2 -5.84 -42.21 29.68
N ILE A 3 -7.00 -42.06 30.32
CA ILE A 3 -8.25 -41.69 29.67
C ILE A 3 -8.05 -40.28 29.10
N MET A 4 -7.99 -40.16 27.78
CA MET A 4 -8.22 -38.87 27.09
C MET A 4 -9.62 -38.41 27.51
N LYS A 5 -9.67 -37.42 28.39
CA LYS A 5 -10.88 -36.65 28.63
C LYS A 5 -11.17 -35.95 27.29
N ILE A 6 -12.19 -36.44 26.58
CA ILE A 6 -12.78 -35.72 25.46
C ILE A 6 -13.29 -34.42 26.06
N LEU A 7 -12.57 -33.31 25.80
CA LEU A 7 -13.02 -31.96 26.13
C LEU A 7 -14.34 -31.76 25.37
N GLU A 8 -15.44 -31.63 26.12
CA GLU A 8 -16.74 -31.29 25.55
C GLU A 8 -16.61 -30.04 24.67
N SER A 9 -17.25 -30.08 23.50
CA SER A 9 -17.35 -28.96 22.58
C SER A 9 -18.21 -27.87 23.22
N VAL A 10 -17.57 -26.95 23.94
CA VAL A 10 -18.24 -25.76 24.44
C VAL A 10 -18.41 -24.80 23.25
N VAL A 11 -19.56 -24.91 22.56
CA VAL A 11 -20.15 -23.75 21.89
C VAL A 11 -20.16 -22.63 22.94
N MET A 12 -19.64 -21.44 22.64
CA MET A 12 -19.69 -20.32 23.58
C MET A 12 -20.99 -19.55 23.37
N PRO A 13 -22.09 -19.87 24.09
CA PRO A 13 -23.28 -19.03 24.04
C PRO A 13 -22.94 -17.64 24.59
N GLY A 14 -23.65 -16.64 24.11
CA GLY A 14 -23.55 -15.30 24.69
C GLY A 14 -22.48 -14.39 24.10
N ILE A 15 -22.10 -14.53 22.82
CA ILE A 15 -21.11 -13.65 22.19
C ILE A 15 -21.54 -12.19 22.36
N LYS A 16 -20.66 -11.39 22.97
CA LYS A 16 -20.93 -9.98 23.23
C LYS A 16 -20.68 -9.19 21.96
N LYS A 17 -21.68 -8.42 21.56
CA LYS A 17 -21.63 -7.54 20.39
C LYS A 17 -21.79 -6.08 20.78
N PHE A 18 -20.94 -5.26 20.18
CA PHE A 18 -20.95 -3.81 20.32
C PHE A 18 -20.88 -3.18 18.93
N ASN A 19 -21.79 -2.24 18.66
CA ASN A 19 -21.77 -1.38 17.47
C ASN A 19 -21.70 0.07 17.97
N LEU A 20 -20.53 0.67 17.78
CA LEU A 20 -20.17 1.94 18.38
C LEU A 20 -19.72 2.93 17.30
N THR A 21 -19.81 4.20 17.61
CA THR A 21 -18.93 5.22 17.00
C THR A 21 -17.59 5.18 17.72
N TYR A 22 -16.51 5.58 17.05
CA TYR A 22 -15.16 5.52 17.66
C TYR A 22 -15.06 6.33 18.96
N GLN A 23 -15.76 7.46 19.07
CA GLN A 23 -15.87 8.25 20.32
C GLN A 23 -16.57 7.55 21.49
N GLN A 24 -17.40 6.53 21.23
CA GLN A 24 -18.09 5.80 22.29
C GLN A 24 -17.20 4.72 22.91
N VAL A 25 -16.13 4.29 22.23
CA VAL A 25 -15.24 3.21 22.65
C VAL A 25 -14.66 3.44 24.07
N PRO A 26 -14.07 4.61 24.40
CA PRO A 26 -13.48 4.81 25.73
C PRO A 26 -14.52 4.68 26.84
N ARG A 27 -15.70 5.29 26.65
CA ARG A 27 -16.76 5.28 27.65
C ARG A 27 -17.35 3.88 27.87
N VAL A 28 -17.69 3.17 26.79
CA VAL A 28 -18.36 1.86 26.86
C VAL A 28 -17.45 0.79 27.46
N PHE A 29 -16.14 0.88 27.19
CA PHE A 29 -15.16 -0.09 27.69
C PHE A 29 -14.33 0.42 28.86
N SER A 30 -14.66 1.60 29.43
CA SER A 30 -13.89 2.20 30.52
C SER A 30 -12.38 2.33 30.20
N LEU A 31 -12.05 2.72 28.97
CA LEU A 31 -10.68 2.92 28.48
C LEU A 31 -10.27 4.40 28.53
N PRO A 32 -8.96 4.72 28.57
CA PRO A 32 -8.50 6.10 28.59
C PRO A 32 -8.85 6.86 27.31
N GLU A 33 -9.60 7.97 27.42
CA GLU A 33 -10.00 8.79 26.26
C GLU A 33 -8.80 9.31 25.46
N SER A 34 -7.69 9.62 26.11
CA SER A 34 -6.48 10.19 25.48
C SER A 34 -5.83 9.29 24.44
N VAL A 35 -6.14 7.99 24.44
CA VAL A 35 -5.66 7.04 23.42
C VAL A 35 -6.44 7.17 22.12
N PHE A 36 -7.73 7.49 22.21
CA PHE A 36 -8.67 7.43 21.07
C PHE A 36 -9.07 8.83 20.58
N LEU A 37 -9.17 9.80 21.48
CA LEU A 37 -9.68 11.13 21.20
C LEU A 37 -8.60 12.16 21.42
N SER A 38 -8.22 12.84 20.33
CA SER A 38 -7.36 14.02 20.37
C SER A 38 -8.21 15.28 20.23
N LYS A 39 -8.32 16.08 21.29
CA LYS A 39 -9.04 17.36 21.28
C LYS A 39 -8.45 18.35 20.27
N ASP A 40 -7.15 18.26 20.01
CA ASP A 40 -6.47 19.10 19.03
C ASP A 40 -6.95 18.83 17.60
N ALA A 41 -7.46 17.63 17.32
CA ALA A 41 -7.93 17.25 15.98
C ALA A 41 -9.22 17.96 15.58
N GLU A 42 -10.12 18.25 16.52
CA GLU A 42 -11.42 18.92 16.29
C GLU A 42 -11.31 20.38 15.86
N LEU A 43 -10.16 21.00 16.15
CA LEU A 43 -9.97 22.42 15.93
C LEU A 43 -9.29 22.73 14.59
N ILE A 44 -8.86 21.72 13.82
CA ILE A 44 -8.01 21.90 12.63
C ILE A 44 -8.86 22.41 11.45
N PRO A 45 -8.66 23.66 10.98
CA PRO A 45 -9.32 24.14 9.77
C PRO A 45 -8.73 23.47 8.52
N GLU A 46 -9.55 23.29 7.49
CA GLU A 46 -9.13 22.73 6.19
C GLU A 46 -8.02 23.56 5.52
N GLU A 47 -8.00 24.87 5.74
CA GLU A 47 -6.99 25.77 5.21
C GLU A 47 -5.74 25.84 6.13
N VAL A 48 -4.58 25.45 5.59
CA VAL A 48 -3.27 25.49 6.26
C VAL A 48 -2.91 26.87 6.83
N LEU A 49 -3.41 27.95 6.23
CA LEU A 49 -3.14 29.33 6.64
C LEU A 49 -3.89 29.74 7.90
N LYS A 50 -5.01 29.08 8.20
CA LYS A 50 -5.82 29.31 9.41
C LYS A 50 -5.33 28.46 10.59
N GLN A 51 -4.38 27.56 10.38
CA GLN A 51 -3.87 26.66 11.42
C GLN A 51 -2.88 27.36 12.36
N THR A 52 -3.16 27.26 13.67
CA THR A 52 -2.24 27.66 14.74
C THR A 52 -1.00 26.75 14.79
N LYS A 53 0.05 27.19 15.48
CA LYS A 53 1.27 26.37 15.70
C LYS A 53 0.97 25.03 16.37
N ILE A 54 0.00 25.00 17.30
CA ILE A 54 -0.42 23.78 18.00
C ILE A 54 -1.07 22.80 17.02
N GLN A 55 -1.96 23.29 16.15
CA GLN A 55 -2.62 22.49 15.13
C GLN A 55 -1.65 21.92 14.10
N LYS A 56 -0.68 22.73 13.64
CA LYS A 56 0.40 22.26 12.76
C LYS A 56 1.19 21.12 13.40
N ASN A 57 1.57 21.27 14.67
CA ASN A 57 2.26 20.22 15.42
C ASN A 57 1.42 18.94 15.56
N ALA A 58 0.10 19.06 15.75
CA ALA A 58 -0.80 17.91 15.83
C ALA A 58 -0.87 17.14 14.49
N VAL A 59 -0.95 17.86 13.36
CA VAL A 59 -0.90 17.27 12.02
C VAL A 59 0.44 16.56 11.79
N THR A 60 1.57 17.22 12.11
CA THR A 60 2.90 16.63 11.95
C THR A 60 3.05 15.33 12.75
N LYS A 61 2.65 15.33 14.04
CA LYS A 61 2.66 14.11 14.87
C LYS A 61 1.78 13.00 14.31
N THR A 62 0.62 13.36 13.75
CA THR A 62 -0.28 12.39 13.11
C THR A 62 0.39 11.76 11.89
N ILE A 63 1.00 12.57 11.02
CA ILE A 63 1.75 12.09 9.85
C ILE A 63 2.87 11.14 10.28
N GLU A 64 3.65 11.52 11.30
CA GLU A 64 4.73 10.67 11.84
C GLU A 64 4.21 9.33 12.37
N GLN A 65 3.07 9.32 13.06
CA GLN A 65 2.50 8.10 13.63
C GLN A 65 1.93 7.19 12.54
N ILE A 66 1.19 7.77 11.58
CA ILE A 66 0.68 7.01 10.43
C ILE A 66 1.86 6.41 9.65
N ASP A 67 2.90 7.19 9.36
CA ASP A 67 4.02 6.71 8.55
C ASP A 67 4.74 5.52 9.21
N LYS A 68 4.89 5.54 10.54
CA LYS A 68 5.43 4.41 11.33
C LYS A 68 4.53 3.17 11.25
N ASP A 69 3.21 3.35 11.22
CA ASP A 69 2.24 2.26 11.20
C ASP A 69 2.06 1.65 9.80
N LEU A 70 2.18 2.43 8.72
CA LEU A 70 2.00 1.93 7.35
C LEU A 70 3.00 0.80 7.01
N ASP A 71 4.24 0.88 7.47
CA ASP A 71 5.24 -0.16 7.19
C ASP A 71 5.12 -1.37 8.14
N ARG A 72 4.32 -1.26 9.22
CA ARG A 72 4.01 -2.36 10.15
C ARG A 72 2.67 -3.02 9.85
N THR A 73 1.81 -2.34 9.10
CA THR A 73 0.48 -2.81 8.74
C THR A 73 0.58 -3.99 7.79
N CYS A 74 -0.22 -5.03 8.04
CA CYS A 74 -0.50 -6.07 7.06
C CYS A 74 -1.69 -5.65 6.19
N TYR A 75 -1.67 -5.99 4.90
CA TYR A 75 -2.71 -5.56 3.96
C TYR A 75 -3.42 -6.77 3.36
N VAL A 76 -4.74 -6.66 3.21
CA VAL A 76 -5.58 -7.67 2.54
C VAL A 76 -6.41 -6.94 1.50
N ASP A 77 -6.07 -7.15 0.23
CA ASP A 77 -6.85 -6.66 -0.89
C ASP A 77 -7.07 -7.73 -1.94
N PHE A 78 -8.34 -7.89 -2.34
CA PHE A 78 -8.77 -8.83 -3.36
C PHE A 78 -9.25 -8.17 -4.65
N ASP A 79 -9.26 -6.84 -4.72
CA ASP A 79 -9.85 -6.05 -5.81
C ASP A 79 -8.80 -5.39 -6.71
N GLY A 80 -7.50 -5.65 -6.46
CA GLY A 80 -6.38 -5.28 -7.32
C GLY A 80 -5.64 -4.02 -6.88
N PHE A 81 -5.89 -3.53 -5.67
CA PHE A 81 -5.12 -2.42 -5.09
C PHE A 81 -3.77 -2.92 -4.55
N THR A 82 -2.70 -2.22 -4.90
CA THR A 82 -1.36 -2.49 -4.35
C THR A 82 -1.23 -1.91 -2.96
N VAL A 83 -0.28 -2.42 -2.16
CA VAL A 83 0.09 -1.84 -0.87
C VAL A 83 0.43 -0.36 -0.99
N ALA A 84 1.12 0.06 -2.05
CA ALA A 84 1.44 1.47 -2.27
C ALA A 84 0.17 2.31 -2.43
N GLN A 85 -0.85 1.81 -3.15
CA GLN A 85 -2.14 2.48 -3.29
C GLN A 85 -2.91 2.51 -1.97
N LEU A 86 -2.94 1.43 -1.20
CA LEU A 86 -3.58 1.38 0.13
C LEU A 86 -2.91 2.34 1.12
N LYS A 87 -1.58 2.48 1.06
CA LYS A 87 -0.84 3.49 1.85
C LYS A 87 -1.19 4.92 1.44
N SER A 88 -1.46 5.14 0.15
CA SER A 88 -1.83 6.45 -0.38
C SER A 88 -3.22 6.92 0.07
N ASP A 89 -4.09 6.03 0.55
CA ASP A 89 -5.35 6.43 1.19
C ASP A 89 -5.10 7.27 2.46
N TRP A 90 -3.94 7.10 3.11
CA TRP A 90 -3.59 7.75 4.36
C TRP A 90 -2.58 8.89 4.21
N LEU A 91 -1.47 8.62 3.50
CA LEU A 91 -0.40 9.58 3.30
C LEU A 91 0.01 9.64 1.84
N THR A 92 0.18 10.85 1.34
CA THR A 92 0.69 11.14 0.02
C THR A 92 1.90 12.08 0.11
N THR A 93 2.56 12.29 -1.02
CA THR A 93 3.69 13.21 -1.13
C THR A 93 3.24 14.44 -1.90
N ASN A 94 3.43 15.63 -1.32
CA ASN A 94 3.15 16.87 -2.01
C ASN A 94 4.20 17.14 -3.12
N PRO A 95 3.99 18.12 -4.02
CA PRO A 95 4.96 18.44 -5.07
C PRO A 95 6.36 18.82 -4.55
N GLN A 96 6.47 19.27 -3.30
CA GLN A 96 7.72 19.61 -2.63
C GLN A 96 8.47 18.36 -2.12
N GLY A 97 7.89 17.17 -2.22
CA GLY A 97 8.50 15.93 -1.71
C GLY A 97 8.20 15.66 -0.23
N GLU A 98 7.34 16.46 0.41
CA GLU A 98 6.99 16.29 1.81
C GLU A 98 5.80 15.34 1.97
N LEU A 99 5.84 14.52 3.01
CA LEU A 99 4.74 13.64 3.37
C LEU A 99 3.60 14.47 3.98
N VAL A 100 2.39 14.29 3.47
CA VAL A 100 1.18 14.99 3.91
C VAL A 100 0.04 14.01 4.10
N LEU A 101 -0.95 14.38 4.91
CA LEU A 101 -2.22 13.66 4.99
C LEU A 101 -2.90 13.67 3.62
N SER A 102 -3.40 12.52 3.18
CA SER A 102 -4.21 12.44 1.97
C SER A 102 -5.53 13.18 2.14
N GLU A 103 -6.16 13.56 1.02
CA GLU A 103 -7.45 14.24 1.05
C GLU A 103 -8.50 13.40 1.77
N GLY A 104 -9.26 14.02 2.68
CA GLY A 104 -10.27 13.35 3.50
C GLY A 104 -9.72 12.62 4.74
N VAL A 105 -8.39 12.57 4.94
CA VAL A 105 -7.79 11.98 6.13
C VAL A 105 -7.88 12.95 7.30
N TYR A 106 -8.63 12.56 8.31
CA TYR A 106 -8.80 13.34 9.51
C TYR A 106 -7.62 13.15 10.48
N PRO A 107 -7.05 14.22 11.03
CA PRO A 107 -5.83 14.20 11.87
C PRO A 107 -6.08 13.71 13.31
N SER A 108 -6.85 12.63 13.47
CA SER A 108 -6.99 11.89 14.72
C SER A 108 -6.60 10.44 14.48
N PHE A 109 -5.32 10.12 14.60
CA PHE A 109 -4.82 8.76 14.40
C PHE A 109 -4.17 8.24 15.67
N ALA A 110 -4.62 7.08 16.11
CA ALA A 110 -3.97 6.29 17.14
C ALA A 110 -3.23 5.11 16.52
N GLN A 111 -2.12 4.70 17.14
CA GLN A 111 -1.39 3.52 16.71
C GLN A 111 -2.32 2.29 16.67
N GLY A 112 -2.38 1.60 15.53
CA GLY A 112 -3.25 0.44 15.32
C GLY A 112 -4.66 0.77 14.83
N ASP A 113 -4.98 2.05 14.55
CA ASP A 113 -6.26 2.43 13.91
C ASP A 113 -6.44 1.77 12.55
N ASN A 114 -5.37 1.71 11.76
CA ASN A 114 -5.41 1.18 10.39
C ASN A 114 -5.79 -0.31 10.33
N THR A 115 -5.60 -1.05 11.43
CA THR A 115 -5.89 -2.49 11.52
C THR A 115 -6.93 -2.81 12.59
N GLY A 116 -7.54 -1.84 13.25
CA GLY A 116 -8.43 -2.08 14.39
C GLY A 116 -7.75 -2.64 15.64
N ALA A 117 -6.44 -2.90 15.62
CA ALA A 117 -5.68 -3.48 16.72
C ALA A 117 -5.69 -2.59 17.97
N VAL A 118 -5.81 -1.27 17.80
CA VAL A 118 -5.95 -0.31 18.92
C VAL A 118 -7.12 -0.66 19.85
N ILE A 119 -8.18 -1.29 19.32
CA ILE A 119 -9.35 -1.68 20.11
C ILE A 119 -9.14 -3.08 20.68
N GLY A 120 -8.92 -4.07 19.80
CA GLY A 120 -8.82 -5.48 20.19
C GLY A 120 -7.71 -5.75 21.21
N GLU A 121 -6.52 -5.19 21.01
CA GLU A 121 -5.37 -5.44 21.89
C GLU A 121 -5.49 -4.70 23.23
N ILE A 122 -6.06 -3.49 23.25
CA ILE A 122 -6.31 -2.76 24.49
C ILE A 122 -7.38 -3.47 25.31
N LEU A 123 -8.46 -3.94 24.67
CA LEU A 123 -9.48 -4.73 25.35
C LEU A 123 -8.92 -6.03 25.91
N GLN A 124 -8.14 -6.78 25.12
CA GLN A 124 -7.45 -7.97 25.62
C GLN A 124 -6.61 -7.62 26.86
N THR A 125 -5.81 -6.57 26.78
CA THR A 125 -4.91 -6.18 27.86
C THR A 125 -5.70 -5.81 29.13
N LYS A 126 -6.73 -4.98 29.00
CA LYS A 126 -7.44 -4.39 30.14
C LYS A 126 -8.50 -5.30 30.73
N HIS A 127 -9.25 -6.02 29.91
CA HIS A 127 -10.40 -6.80 30.37
C HIS A 127 -10.06 -8.26 30.66
N PHE A 128 -8.94 -8.75 30.13
CA PHE A 128 -8.56 -10.15 30.25
C PHE A 128 -7.16 -10.34 30.83
N SER A 129 -6.11 -9.87 30.15
CA SER A 129 -4.72 -10.14 30.51
C SER A 129 -4.31 -9.60 31.87
N LEU A 130 -4.61 -8.32 32.17
CA LEU A 130 -4.26 -7.71 33.46
C LEU A 130 -4.96 -8.41 34.62
N PRO A 131 -6.30 -8.59 34.61
CA PRO A 131 -6.96 -9.35 35.65
C PRO A 131 -6.45 -10.78 35.79
N LEU A 132 -6.24 -11.51 34.68
CA LEU A 132 -5.72 -12.88 34.73
C LEU A 132 -4.30 -12.91 35.32
N SER A 133 -3.46 -11.92 35.03
CA SER A 133 -2.11 -11.84 35.58
C SER A 133 -2.09 -11.64 37.10
N GLU A 134 -3.15 -11.05 37.66
CA GLU A 134 -3.34 -10.86 39.11
C GLU A 134 -3.98 -12.11 39.75
N GLU A 135 -4.96 -12.72 39.07
CA GLU A 135 -5.73 -13.86 39.55
C GLU A 135 -4.95 -15.20 39.45
N ASP A 136 -4.30 -15.46 38.31
CA ASP A 136 -3.52 -16.66 38.03
C ASP A 136 -2.33 -16.35 37.08
N PRO A 137 -1.15 -15.96 37.63
CA PRO A 137 0.02 -15.60 36.85
C PRO A 137 0.52 -16.74 35.93
N LYS A 138 0.29 -18.00 36.31
CA LYS A 138 0.74 -19.16 35.52
C LYS A 138 -0.15 -19.32 34.30
N ALA A 139 -1.47 -19.32 34.48
CA ALA A 139 -2.42 -19.35 33.38
C ALA A 139 -2.24 -18.14 32.45
N PHE A 140 -1.98 -16.94 33.00
CA PHE A 140 -1.66 -15.75 32.21
C PHE A 140 -0.47 -15.97 31.26
N MET A 141 0.63 -16.53 31.76
CA MET A 141 1.82 -16.80 30.94
C MET A 141 1.55 -17.84 29.86
N GLU A 142 0.80 -18.90 30.18
CA GLU A 142 0.40 -19.95 29.22
C GLU A 142 -0.49 -19.38 28.12
N VAL A 143 -1.57 -18.68 28.48
CA VAL A 143 -2.51 -18.09 27.53
C VAL A 143 -1.84 -17.02 26.66
N THR A 144 -0.98 -16.18 27.24
CA THR A 144 -0.28 -15.13 26.50
C THR A 144 0.67 -15.71 25.44
N ARG A 145 1.38 -16.79 25.78
CA ARG A 145 2.26 -17.49 24.84
C ARG A 145 1.49 -18.09 23.66
N ASP A 146 0.29 -18.61 23.93
CA ASP A 146 -0.52 -19.33 22.94
C ASP A 146 -1.55 -18.41 22.25
N THR A 147 -1.57 -17.12 22.60
CA THR A 147 -2.41 -16.11 21.94
C THR A 147 -1.88 -15.77 20.55
N THR A 148 -2.73 -15.90 19.54
CA THR A 148 -2.44 -15.43 18.19
C THR A 148 -3.15 -14.11 17.93
N LYS A 149 -2.43 -13.17 17.30
CA LYS A 149 -2.94 -11.89 16.83
C LYS A 149 -2.89 -11.86 15.31
N ILE A 150 -4.02 -11.53 14.69
CA ILE A 150 -4.09 -11.29 13.25
C ILE A 150 -4.71 -9.92 13.07
N CYS A 151 -4.01 -9.00 12.43
CA CYS A 151 -4.56 -7.69 12.12
C CYS A 151 -4.16 -7.26 10.72
N PHE A 152 -5.07 -6.60 10.02
CA PHE A 152 -4.83 -6.11 8.67
C PHE A 152 -5.74 -4.94 8.30
N SER A 153 -5.29 -4.17 7.31
CA SER A 153 -6.05 -3.12 6.64
C SER A 153 -6.63 -3.65 5.31
N TYR A 154 -7.83 -3.23 4.96
CA TYR A 154 -8.55 -3.61 3.74
C TYR A 154 -9.49 -2.49 3.28
N LYS A 155 -10.05 -2.60 2.07
CA LYS A 155 -11.16 -1.74 1.62
C LYS A 155 -12.50 -2.44 1.79
N ASN A 156 -13.46 -1.75 2.39
CA ASN A 156 -14.83 -2.25 2.43
C ASN A 156 -15.50 -2.15 1.05
N SER A 157 -16.72 -2.69 0.90
CA SER A 157 -17.49 -2.67 -0.35
C SER A 157 -17.88 -1.27 -0.83
N ALA A 158 -17.74 -0.24 0.03
CA ALA A 158 -17.90 1.17 -0.35
C ALA A 158 -16.56 1.83 -0.76
N GLY A 159 -15.47 1.08 -0.83
CA GLY A 159 -14.13 1.57 -1.16
C GLY A 159 -13.42 2.30 -0.01
N GLN A 160 -13.96 2.28 1.21
CA GLN A 160 -13.40 3.00 2.36
C GLN A 160 -12.33 2.15 3.06
N PRO A 161 -11.19 2.75 3.45
CA PRO A 161 -10.18 2.11 4.29
C PRO A 161 -10.80 1.63 5.60
N SER A 162 -10.53 0.37 5.94
CA SER A 162 -11.08 -0.32 7.10
C SER A 162 -10.02 -1.21 7.74
N GLY A 163 -10.10 -1.38 9.05
CA GLY A 163 -9.18 -2.21 9.84
C GLY A 163 -9.88 -3.41 10.45
N PHE A 164 -9.23 -4.57 10.44
CA PHE A 164 -9.68 -5.79 11.10
C PHE A 164 -8.60 -6.30 12.06
N SER A 165 -8.98 -6.62 13.29
CA SER A 165 -8.11 -7.30 14.25
C SER A 165 -8.85 -8.46 14.91
N LEU A 166 -8.14 -9.58 15.02
CA LEU A 166 -8.44 -10.74 15.84
C LEU A 166 -7.35 -10.87 16.90
N VAL A 167 -7.77 -11.05 18.14
CA VAL A 167 -6.95 -11.56 19.23
C VAL A 167 -7.61 -12.84 19.72
N ALA A 168 -6.91 -13.98 19.69
CA ALA A 168 -7.50 -15.26 20.06
C ALA A 168 -6.54 -16.16 20.82
N ALA A 169 -7.03 -16.80 21.88
CA ALA A 169 -6.39 -17.93 22.53
C ALA A 169 -7.25 -19.18 22.30
N PRO A 170 -7.07 -19.88 21.16
CA PRO A 170 -7.95 -20.99 20.78
C PRO A 170 -7.85 -22.19 21.72
N ASN A 171 -6.68 -22.40 22.34
CA ASN A 171 -6.44 -23.53 23.23
C ASN A 171 -6.65 -23.18 24.71
N GLY A 172 -6.61 -21.90 25.07
CA GLY A 172 -6.66 -21.47 26.48
C GLY A 172 -5.35 -21.77 27.21
N ASP A 173 -5.43 -22.02 28.50
CA ASP A 173 -4.32 -22.53 29.32
C ASP A 173 -4.13 -24.06 29.18
N SER A 174 -3.18 -24.64 29.93
CA SER A 174 -2.91 -26.09 29.91
C SER A 174 -4.08 -26.97 30.36
N GLU A 175 -5.07 -26.42 31.06
CA GLU A 175 -6.32 -27.11 31.43
C GLU A 175 -7.43 -26.91 30.39
N GLY A 176 -7.17 -26.12 29.35
CA GLY A 176 -8.15 -25.73 28.35
C GLY A 176 -9.16 -24.69 28.85
N LYS A 177 -8.90 -24.07 30.00
CA LYS A 177 -9.67 -22.93 30.53
C LYS A 177 -9.20 -21.63 29.89
N HIS A 178 -9.93 -20.55 30.10
CA HIS A 178 -9.56 -19.21 29.58
C HIS A 178 -9.46 -19.11 28.05
N LYS A 179 -10.07 -20.03 27.30
CA LYS A 179 -10.26 -19.92 25.85
C LYS A 179 -11.11 -18.69 25.52
N GLY A 180 -10.82 -18.06 24.39
CA GLY A 180 -11.67 -16.99 23.88
C GLY A 180 -10.98 -16.11 22.86
N TRP A 181 -11.71 -15.09 22.42
CA TRP A 181 -11.28 -14.20 21.36
C TRP A 181 -11.97 -12.84 21.40
N ILE A 182 -11.37 -11.88 20.71
CA ILE A 182 -11.90 -10.55 20.41
C ILE A 182 -11.68 -10.30 18.92
N ILE A 183 -12.76 -9.97 18.20
CA ILE A 183 -12.70 -9.37 16.87
C ILE A 183 -13.09 -7.91 17.00
N SER A 184 -12.26 -7.02 16.48
CA SER A 184 -12.55 -5.60 16.38
C SER A 184 -12.40 -5.13 14.94
N VAL A 185 -13.41 -4.41 14.44
CA VAL A 185 -13.42 -3.82 13.10
C VAL A 185 -13.62 -2.32 13.23
N ILE A 186 -12.80 -1.55 12.51
CA ILE A 186 -12.99 -0.11 12.33
C ILE A 186 -13.29 0.14 10.85
N GLN A 187 -14.47 0.67 10.54
CA GLN A 187 -14.84 1.11 9.21
C GLN A 187 -14.51 2.61 9.06
N ASN A 188 -14.06 3.01 7.86
CA ASN A 188 -13.67 4.38 7.53
C ASN A 188 -12.53 4.91 8.42
N THR A 189 -11.43 4.17 8.52
CA THR A 189 -10.32 4.47 9.43
C THR A 189 -9.69 5.85 9.19
N VAL A 190 -9.75 6.37 7.97
CA VAL A 190 -9.27 7.71 7.60
C VAL A 190 -10.19 8.84 8.03
N GLY A 191 -11.48 8.57 8.24
CA GLY A 191 -12.49 9.59 8.51
C GLY A 191 -12.38 10.20 9.90
N ASN A 192 -13.24 11.20 10.17
CA ASN A 192 -13.40 11.76 11.51
C ASN A 192 -13.82 10.65 12.49
N TYR A 193 -13.38 10.71 13.74
CA TYR A 193 -13.75 9.72 14.76
C TYR A 193 -15.28 9.61 14.97
N LYS A 194 -16.08 10.63 14.60
CA LYS A 194 -17.55 10.56 14.60
C LYS A 194 -18.12 9.68 13.48
N ASP A 195 -17.42 9.63 12.36
CA ASP A 195 -17.82 8.91 11.14
C ASP A 195 -17.24 7.49 11.10
N ARG A 196 -16.26 7.20 11.97
CA ARG A 196 -15.70 5.86 12.18
C ARG A 196 -16.70 4.97 12.92
N LYS A 197 -17.08 3.88 12.28
CA LYS A 197 -17.92 2.83 12.90
C LYS A 197 -17.02 1.74 13.44
N VAL A 198 -17.24 1.39 14.70
CA VAL A 198 -16.53 0.35 15.41
C VAL A 198 -17.49 -0.80 15.69
N ALA A 199 -17.08 -2.00 15.33
CA ALA A 199 -17.75 -3.23 15.76
C ALA A 199 -16.80 -4.05 16.62
N VAL A 200 -17.27 -4.56 17.75
CA VAL A 200 -16.55 -5.52 18.58
C VAL A 200 -17.42 -6.74 18.80
N LEU A 201 -16.87 -7.90 18.50
CA LEU A 201 -17.41 -9.21 18.84
C LEU A 201 -16.42 -9.88 19.79
N ALA A 202 -16.87 -10.40 20.92
CA ALA A 202 -15.97 -11.03 21.87
C ALA A 202 -16.61 -12.17 22.66
N SER A 203 -15.77 -13.13 23.05
CA SER A 203 -16.14 -14.13 24.05
C SER A 203 -16.52 -13.45 25.38
N PRO A 204 -17.53 -13.95 26.12
CA PRO A 204 -18.03 -13.30 27.34
C PRO A 204 -16.95 -13.00 28.39
N ASN A 205 -15.95 -13.88 28.50
CA ASN A 205 -14.82 -13.79 29.42
C ASN A 205 -13.72 -12.81 28.99
N TYR A 206 -13.71 -12.36 27.73
CA TYR A 206 -12.68 -11.46 27.19
C TYR A 206 -13.06 -9.98 27.28
N VAL A 207 -14.35 -9.66 27.36
CA VAL A 207 -14.84 -8.29 27.53
C VAL A 207 -15.79 -8.23 28.72
N ARG A 208 -15.36 -7.58 29.81
CA ARG A 208 -16.13 -7.50 31.07
C ARG A 208 -17.34 -6.55 31.00
N SER A 209 -17.32 -5.54 30.12
CA SER A 209 -18.45 -4.62 29.91
C SER A 209 -19.76 -5.33 29.56
N GLU A 210 -20.88 -4.72 29.95
CA GLU A 210 -22.21 -5.15 29.52
C GLU A 210 -22.38 -5.00 28.01
N ALA A 211 -22.85 -6.05 27.34
CA ALA A 211 -23.01 -6.05 25.90
C ALA A 211 -24.22 -5.19 25.49
N GLN A 212 -24.13 -4.48 24.37
CA GLN A 212 -25.31 -3.82 23.77
C GLN A 212 -26.28 -4.87 23.20
N THR A 213 -25.72 -5.95 22.68
CA THR A 213 -26.49 -7.07 22.14
C THR A 213 -25.70 -8.35 22.40
N ILE A 214 -26.42 -9.39 22.76
CA ILE A 214 -25.90 -10.75 22.80
C ILE A 214 -26.31 -11.43 21.50
N VAL A 215 -25.37 -12.07 20.83
CA VAL A 215 -25.63 -12.80 19.59
C VAL A 215 -25.26 -14.25 19.79
N ASP A 216 -26.15 -15.14 19.38
CA ASP A 216 -25.86 -16.55 19.30
C ASP A 216 -25.19 -16.84 17.95
N MET A 217 -23.98 -17.38 18.04
CA MET A 217 -23.12 -17.77 16.92
C MET A 217 -22.95 -19.29 16.95
N ASP A 218 -24.08 -19.98 17.03
CA ASP A 218 -24.19 -21.42 17.25
C ASP A 218 -24.10 -22.24 15.95
N ASN A 219 -24.07 -21.57 14.79
CA ASN A 219 -23.91 -22.20 13.49
C ASN A 219 -23.14 -21.29 12.50
N PRO A 220 -22.61 -21.85 11.40
CA PRO A 220 -21.77 -21.11 10.44
C PRO A 220 -22.47 -19.96 9.75
N ASP A 221 -23.76 -20.12 9.42
CA ASP A 221 -24.54 -19.09 8.72
C ASP A 221 -24.75 -17.86 9.60
N ALA A 222 -24.98 -18.06 10.91
CA ALA A 222 -25.10 -16.99 11.87
C ALA A 222 -23.79 -16.20 12.02
N ILE A 223 -22.65 -16.91 12.10
CA ILE A 223 -21.31 -16.30 12.13
C ILE A 223 -21.05 -15.51 10.86
N GLU A 224 -21.25 -16.12 9.70
CA GLU A 224 -20.97 -15.48 8.41
C GLU A 224 -21.84 -14.24 8.21
N LYS A 225 -23.14 -14.31 8.55
CA LYS A 225 -24.06 -13.17 8.46
C LYS A 225 -23.61 -11.98 9.32
N GLU A 226 -23.13 -12.26 10.53
CA GLU A 226 -22.62 -11.23 11.44
C GLU A 226 -21.31 -10.63 10.94
N LEU A 227 -20.37 -11.47 10.49
CA LEU A 227 -19.11 -11.03 9.90
C LEU A 227 -19.35 -10.17 8.64
N LYS A 228 -20.27 -10.58 7.75
CA LYS A 228 -20.68 -9.81 6.57
C LYS A 228 -21.15 -8.40 6.94
N LYS A 229 -21.97 -8.29 7.99
CA LYS A 229 -22.50 -7.00 8.43
C LYS A 229 -21.40 -6.07 8.95
N ILE A 230 -20.44 -6.58 9.72
CA ILE A 230 -19.44 -5.72 10.37
C ILE A 230 -18.21 -5.45 9.49
N ILE A 231 -17.82 -6.39 8.64
CA ILE A 231 -16.66 -6.28 7.74
C ILE A 231 -17.04 -5.55 6.46
N ASN A 232 -18.25 -5.77 5.95
CA ASN A 232 -18.71 -5.15 4.71
C ASN A 232 -17.71 -5.40 3.56
N ASN A 233 -17.24 -6.64 3.41
CA ASN A 233 -16.45 -7.10 2.26
C ASN A 233 -16.54 -8.64 2.21
N ASP A 234 -17.23 -9.19 1.20
CA ASP A 234 -17.50 -10.63 1.10
C ASP A 234 -16.22 -11.47 0.96
N LYS A 235 -15.20 -10.95 0.26
CA LYS A 235 -13.94 -11.67 0.05
C LYS A 235 -13.12 -11.74 1.35
N VAL A 236 -13.08 -10.65 2.12
CA VAL A 236 -12.46 -10.64 3.46
C VAL A 236 -13.23 -11.56 4.40
N VAL A 237 -14.56 -11.57 4.38
CA VAL A 237 -15.36 -12.52 5.18
C VAL A 237 -15.04 -13.96 4.78
N SER A 238 -14.97 -14.25 3.48
CA SER A 238 -14.60 -15.59 2.97
C SER A 238 -13.20 -16.01 3.44
N LEU A 239 -12.25 -15.07 3.50
CA LEU A 239 -10.91 -15.32 4.05
C LEU A 239 -10.96 -15.64 5.55
N ILE A 240 -11.77 -14.94 6.34
CA ILE A 240 -11.71 -15.07 7.80
C ILE A 240 -12.73 -16.07 8.38
N LYS A 241 -13.73 -16.53 7.62
CA LYS A 241 -14.75 -17.45 8.13
C LYS A 241 -14.15 -18.75 8.67
N GLY A 242 -13.04 -19.20 8.09
CA GLY A 242 -12.32 -20.39 8.52
C GLY A 242 -11.71 -20.30 9.92
N ILE A 243 -11.68 -19.10 10.55
CA ILE A 243 -11.34 -18.93 11.97
C ILE A 243 -12.30 -19.72 12.86
N PHE A 244 -13.54 -19.92 12.42
CA PHE A 244 -14.56 -20.65 13.14
C PHE A 244 -14.81 -22.00 12.47
N LYS A 245 -14.98 -23.04 13.27
CA LYS A 245 -15.42 -24.37 12.82
C LYS A 245 -16.94 -24.38 12.65
N GLU A 246 -17.46 -25.48 12.12
CA GLU A 246 -18.91 -25.65 11.93
C GLU A 246 -19.72 -25.56 13.22
N ASP A 247 -19.12 -25.94 14.35
CA ASP A 247 -19.69 -25.86 15.70
C ASP A 247 -19.52 -24.49 16.38
N GLY A 248 -19.02 -23.48 15.65
CA GLY A 248 -18.77 -22.12 16.15
C GLY A 248 -17.54 -21.97 17.05
N THR A 249 -16.78 -23.04 17.30
CA THR A 249 -15.52 -22.98 18.06
C THR A 249 -14.37 -22.46 17.19
N LEU A 250 -13.28 -22.02 17.83
CA LEU A 250 -12.10 -21.54 17.11
C LEU A 250 -11.33 -22.68 16.41
N ASN A 251 -10.91 -22.42 15.19
CA ASN A 251 -10.06 -23.28 14.38
C ASN A 251 -8.58 -22.87 14.53
N ALA A 252 -7.90 -23.44 15.53
CA ALA A 252 -6.51 -23.13 15.84
C ALA A 252 -5.53 -23.33 14.66
N ASP A 253 -5.77 -24.34 13.82
CA ASP A 253 -4.92 -24.64 12.67
C ASP A 253 -5.11 -23.61 11.57
N TYR A 254 -6.36 -23.22 11.29
CA TYR A 254 -6.65 -22.17 10.33
C TYR A 254 -6.11 -20.81 10.78
N ILE A 255 -6.27 -20.44 12.05
CA ILE A 255 -5.73 -19.20 12.61
C ILE A 255 -4.19 -19.16 12.42
N ARG A 256 -3.50 -20.26 12.71
CA ARG A 256 -2.04 -20.37 12.50
C ARG A 256 -1.67 -20.24 11.02
N GLN A 257 -2.38 -20.91 10.12
CA GLN A 257 -2.14 -20.81 8.68
C GLN A 257 -2.40 -19.39 8.15
N LEU A 258 -3.48 -18.74 8.59
CA LEU A 258 -3.84 -17.39 8.20
C LEU A 258 -2.78 -16.38 8.68
N ALA A 259 -2.28 -16.52 9.90
CA ALA A 259 -1.21 -15.68 10.43
C ALA A 259 0.10 -15.77 9.60
N LEU A 260 0.39 -16.93 8.99
CA LEU A 260 1.56 -17.10 8.11
C LEU A 260 1.38 -16.41 6.75
N ARG A 261 0.13 -16.24 6.29
CA ARG A 261 -0.22 -15.60 5.01
C ARG A 261 -0.24 -14.08 5.08
N ILE A 262 -0.66 -13.53 6.23
CA ILE A 262 -0.81 -12.09 6.45
C ILE A 262 0.48 -11.52 7.03
N LYS A 263 1.27 -10.87 6.17
CA LYS A 263 2.60 -10.32 6.53
C LYS A 263 2.60 -8.80 6.47
N ALA A 264 3.38 -8.19 7.37
CA ALA A 264 3.55 -6.75 7.42
C ALA A 264 4.16 -6.22 6.11
N ASN A 265 3.73 -5.02 5.72
CA ASN A 265 4.20 -4.32 4.52
C ASN A 265 4.01 -5.11 3.21
N GLN A 266 3.07 -6.05 3.18
CA GLN A 266 2.78 -6.86 2.01
C GLN A 266 1.26 -7.06 1.91
N ASN A 267 0.77 -7.14 0.67
CA ASN A 267 -0.57 -7.66 0.42
C ASN A 267 -0.57 -9.17 0.69
N ILE A 268 -1.72 -9.71 1.09
CA ILE A 268 -1.88 -11.13 1.41
C ILE A 268 -1.27 -12.01 0.31
N ASP A 269 -0.55 -13.06 0.72
CA ASP A 269 0.12 -14.00 -0.18
C ASP A 269 1.12 -13.38 -1.17
N ASN A 270 1.60 -12.15 -0.91
CA ASN A 270 2.46 -11.37 -1.82
C ASN A 270 1.79 -11.12 -3.19
N ARG A 271 0.49 -10.81 -3.15
CA ARG A 271 -0.37 -10.63 -4.34
C ARG A 271 0.16 -9.57 -5.30
N ASP A 272 0.76 -8.48 -4.81
CA ASP A 272 1.26 -7.40 -5.67
C ASP A 272 2.36 -7.88 -6.62
N ARG A 273 3.39 -8.56 -6.08
CA ARG A 273 4.50 -9.14 -6.88
C ARG A 273 3.96 -10.20 -7.84
N LYS A 274 3.17 -11.13 -7.31
CA LYS A 274 2.65 -12.27 -8.07
C LYS A 274 1.71 -11.82 -9.19
N SER A 275 0.88 -10.80 -8.95
CA SER A 275 0.01 -10.19 -9.96
C SER A 275 0.81 -9.46 -11.02
N ALA A 276 1.87 -8.71 -10.66
CA ALA A 276 2.75 -8.07 -11.63
C ALA A 276 3.42 -9.10 -12.56
N GLN A 277 3.89 -10.22 -12.00
CA GLN A 277 4.48 -11.33 -12.76
C GLN A 277 3.45 -12.01 -13.68
N PHE A 278 2.24 -12.23 -13.19
CA PHE A 278 1.18 -12.89 -13.95
C PHE A 278 0.65 -12.00 -15.09
N ASN A 279 0.43 -10.72 -14.80
CA ASN A 279 -0.18 -9.77 -15.73
C ASN A 279 0.70 -9.49 -16.94
N ILE A 280 2.03 -9.39 -16.78
CA ILE A 280 2.91 -9.20 -17.95
C ILE A 280 2.88 -10.41 -18.91
N LEU A 281 2.64 -11.62 -18.38
CA LEU A 281 2.47 -12.81 -19.23
C LEU A 281 1.10 -12.82 -19.92
N ILE A 282 0.05 -12.39 -19.21
CA ILE A 282 -1.28 -12.18 -19.81
C ILE A 282 -1.19 -11.17 -20.96
N GLU A 283 -0.55 -10.03 -20.75
CA GLU A 283 -0.41 -8.99 -21.77
C GLU A 283 0.36 -9.48 -23.00
N LEU A 284 1.38 -10.33 -22.82
CA LEU A 284 2.06 -11.00 -23.93
C LEU A 284 1.11 -11.98 -24.64
N ALA A 285 0.37 -12.80 -23.88
CA ALA A 285 -0.56 -13.78 -24.42
C ALA A 285 -1.67 -13.13 -25.27
N GLU A 286 -2.14 -11.96 -24.87
CA GLU A 286 -3.17 -11.19 -25.58
C GLU A 286 -2.71 -10.65 -26.94
N GLN A 287 -1.40 -10.51 -27.15
CA GLN A 287 -0.82 -10.13 -28.44
C GLN A 287 -0.69 -11.31 -29.40
N LEU A 288 -0.87 -12.54 -28.92
CA LEU A 288 -0.79 -13.74 -29.75
C LEU A 288 -2.14 -14.04 -30.40
N ASP A 289 -2.09 -14.37 -31.69
CA ASP A 289 -3.26 -14.83 -32.43
C ASP A 289 -3.52 -16.32 -32.21
N ASP A 290 -3.87 -16.70 -30.96
CA ASP A 290 -4.28 -18.06 -30.59
C ASP A 290 -5.61 -18.00 -29.81
N GLU A 291 -6.70 -18.47 -30.44
CA GLU A 291 -8.05 -18.45 -29.88
C GLU A 291 -8.18 -19.29 -28.60
N LYS A 292 -7.50 -20.45 -28.54
CA LYS A 292 -7.53 -21.31 -27.34
C LYS A 292 -6.83 -20.65 -26.17
N LEU A 293 -5.71 -19.98 -26.43
CA LEU A 293 -5.02 -19.18 -25.43
C LEU A 293 -5.92 -18.04 -24.96
N ARG A 294 -6.57 -17.32 -25.88
CA ARG A 294 -7.48 -16.21 -25.54
C ARG A 294 -8.65 -16.65 -24.64
N TYR A 295 -9.25 -17.82 -24.92
CA TYR A 295 -10.27 -18.42 -24.06
C TYR A 295 -9.74 -18.72 -22.66
N TYR A 296 -8.55 -19.34 -22.57
CA TYR A 296 -7.90 -19.60 -21.28
C TYR A 296 -7.59 -18.32 -20.50
N ILE A 297 -7.10 -17.27 -21.17
CA ILE A 297 -6.82 -15.96 -20.55
C ILE A 297 -8.09 -15.35 -19.96
N ASN A 298 -9.22 -15.42 -20.67
CA ASN A 298 -10.49 -14.92 -20.13
C ASN A 298 -10.96 -15.72 -18.91
N SER A 299 -10.81 -17.05 -18.93
CA SER A 299 -11.10 -17.89 -17.77
C SER A 299 -10.23 -17.52 -16.57
N ILE A 300 -8.91 -17.44 -16.75
CA ILE A 300 -8.01 -17.21 -15.61
C ILE A 300 -8.11 -15.80 -15.05
N LYS A 301 -8.48 -14.79 -15.87
CA LYS A 301 -8.81 -13.45 -15.38
C LYS A 301 -10.04 -13.47 -14.46
N ALA A 302 -11.05 -14.28 -14.79
CA ALA A 302 -12.21 -14.45 -13.94
C ALA A 302 -11.81 -15.16 -12.62
N ASP A 303 -10.95 -16.18 -12.70
CA ASP A 303 -10.45 -16.89 -11.52
C ASP A 303 -9.65 -15.98 -10.60
N ILE A 304 -8.73 -15.15 -11.13
CA ILE A 304 -7.97 -14.14 -10.36
C ILE A 304 -8.89 -13.19 -9.58
N ALA A 305 -10.02 -12.82 -10.17
CA ALA A 305 -10.97 -11.89 -9.57
C ALA A 305 -11.87 -12.54 -8.53
N ALA A 306 -12.19 -13.83 -8.69
CA ALA A 306 -13.15 -14.56 -7.87
C ALA A 306 -12.50 -15.38 -6.74
N ASP A 307 -11.37 -16.02 -7.00
CA ASP A 307 -10.70 -16.94 -6.08
C ASP A 307 -9.71 -16.19 -5.16
N ILE A 308 -10.04 -16.16 -3.87
CA ILE A 308 -9.21 -15.55 -2.83
C ILE A 308 -7.91 -16.34 -2.57
N GLU A 309 -7.87 -17.62 -2.94
CA GLU A 309 -6.71 -18.49 -2.75
C GLU A 309 -5.79 -18.54 -3.98
N PHE A 310 -6.16 -17.90 -5.10
CA PHE A 310 -5.42 -17.95 -6.38
C PHE A 310 -3.91 -17.69 -6.22
N PHE A 311 -3.56 -16.73 -5.37
CA PHE A 311 -2.17 -16.31 -5.15
C PHE A 311 -1.47 -17.03 -4.01
N LYS A 312 -2.13 -17.96 -3.32
CA LYS A 312 -1.50 -18.75 -2.26
C LYS A 312 -0.35 -19.59 -2.81
N ASP A 313 0.71 -19.72 -2.02
CA ASP A 313 1.85 -20.57 -2.36
C ASP A 313 1.39 -22.01 -2.67
N GLY A 314 1.95 -22.62 -3.70
CA GLY A 314 1.54 -23.90 -4.28
C GLY A 314 0.50 -23.75 -5.38
N ILE A 315 -0.58 -22.99 -5.14
CA ILE A 315 -1.65 -22.75 -6.14
C ILE A 315 -1.15 -21.78 -7.21
N TYR A 316 -0.51 -20.70 -6.78
CA TYR A 316 0.07 -19.70 -7.68
C TYR A 316 1.08 -20.29 -8.67
N GLU A 317 2.02 -21.11 -8.20
CA GLU A 317 3.06 -21.71 -9.03
C GLU A 317 2.47 -22.66 -10.09
N GLN A 318 1.37 -23.35 -9.75
CA GLN A 318 0.63 -24.17 -10.71
C GLN A 318 0.02 -23.32 -11.82
N HIS A 319 -0.72 -22.26 -11.47
CA HIS A 319 -1.30 -21.35 -12.46
C HIS A 319 -0.24 -20.65 -13.32
N LEU A 320 0.86 -20.22 -12.72
CA LEU A 320 1.97 -19.56 -13.43
C LEU A 320 2.62 -20.52 -14.43
N SER A 321 2.92 -21.75 -14.00
CA SER A 321 3.47 -22.79 -14.86
C SER A 321 2.53 -23.12 -16.00
N GLU A 322 1.23 -23.28 -15.73
CA GLU A 322 0.24 -23.57 -16.76
C GLU A 322 0.12 -22.43 -17.79
N LEU A 323 0.03 -21.17 -17.33
CA LEU A 323 -0.01 -20.00 -18.21
C LEU A 323 1.23 -19.95 -19.12
N SER A 324 2.43 -20.01 -18.52
CA SER A 324 3.69 -19.96 -19.27
C SER A 324 3.82 -21.11 -20.27
N ASN A 325 3.36 -22.32 -19.94
CA ASN A 325 3.37 -23.45 -20.86
C ASN A 325 2.42 -23.25 -22.03
N LYS A 326 1.23 -22.68 -21.82
CA LYS A 326 0.29 -22.40 -22.92
C LYS A 326 0.80 -21.29 -23.84
N ILE A 327 1.39 -20.23 -23.28
CA ILE A 327 2.06 -19.17 -24.06
C ILE A 327 3.22 -19.78 -24.87
N ALA A 328 4.08 -20.57 -24.22
CA ALA A 328 5.20 -21.22 -24.88
C ALA A 328 4.76 -22.16 -26.00
N LEU A 329 3.66 -22.90 -25.80
CA LEU A 329 3.08 -23.76 -26.83
C LEU A 329 2.58 -22.94 -28.02
N SER A 330 1.87 -21.84 -27.77
CA SER A 330 1.40 -20.92 -28.82
C SER A 330 2.56 -20.34 -29.63
N LEU A 331 3.60 -19.83 -28.95
CA LEU A 331 4.80 -19.31 -29.60
C LEU A 331 5.51 -20.37 -30.44
N SER A 332 5.67 -21.59 -29.91
CA SER A 332 6.38 -22.68 -30.61
C SER A 332 5.72 -23.15 -31.92
N LYS A 333 4.45 -22.80 -32.16
CA LYS A 333 3.75 -23.07 -33.44
C LYS A 333 4.15 -22.08 -34.53
N MET A 334 4.74 -20.95 -34.18
CA MET A 334 5.14 -19.92 -35.15
C MET A 334 6.36 -20.40 -35.95
N PRO A 335 6.36 -20.31 -37.29
CA PRO A 335 7.45 -20.82 -38.13
C PRO A 335 8.82 -20.19 -37.85
N SER A 336 8.84 -18.94 -37.36
CA SER A 336 10.06 -18.22 -37.03
C SER A 336 10.72 -18.70 -35.74
N VAL A 337 9.99 -19.38 -34.85
CA VAL A 337 10.48 -19.74 -33.52
C VAL A 337 11.33 -21.00 -33.58
N ASN A 338 12.53 -20.96 -33.01
CA ASN A 338 13.48 -22.09 -33.03
C ASN A 338 13.85 -22.64 -31.65
N LYS A 339 13.14 -22.23 -30.59
CA LYS A 339 13.36 -22.69 -29.21
C LYS A 339 12.31 -23.71 -28.80
N LYS A 340 12.72 -24.65 -27.93
CA LYS A 340 11.79 -25.65 -27.37
C LYS A 340 10.80 -25.00 -26.42
N THR A 341 9.58 -25.52 -26.34
CA THR A 341 8.53 -25.05 -25.44
C THR A 341 8.99 -24.94 -23.99
N THR A 342 9.77 -25.91 -23.50
CA THR A 342 10.33 -25.90 -22.13
C THR A 342 11.33 -24.76 -21.91
N GLU A 343 12.12 -24.44 -22.93
CA GLU A 343 13.08 -23.33 -22.89
C GLU A 343 12.34 -21.98 -22.88
N ILE A 344 11.34 -21.82 -23.76
CA ILE A 344 10.49 -20.63 -23.82
C ILE A 344 9.80 -20.42 -22.47
N GLY A 345 9.13 -21.43 -21.92
CA GLY A 345 8.45 -21.33 -20.62
C GLY A 345 9.38 -20.86 -19.49
N ARG A 346 10.62 -21.38 -19.42
CA ARG A 346 11.63 -20.93 -18.46
C ARG A 346 12.03 -19.47 -18.67
N ILE A 347 12.21 -19.04 -19.92
CA ILE A 347 12.53 -17.64 -20.26
C ILE A 347 11.40 -16.70 -19.82
N LEU A 348 10.15 -17.05 -20.14
CA LEU A 348 8.96 -16.28 -19.76
C LEU A 348 8.86 -16.10 -18.24
N ASN A 349 9.03 -17.18 -17.48
CA ASN A 349 9.03 -17.14 -16.01
C ASN A 349 10.15 -16.24 -15.45
N ASN A 350 11.36 -16.35 -15.99
CA ASN A 350 12.50 -15.57 -15.52
C ASN A 350 12.39 -14.07 -15.78
N ILE A 351 11.86 -13.68 -16.95
CA ILE A 351 11.69 -12.27 -17.32
C ILE A 351 10.54 -11.66 -16.51
N SER A 352 9.40 -12.36 -16.42
CA SER A 352 8.24 -11.89 -15.66
C SER A 352 8.53 -11.74 -14.16
N GLU A 353 9.33 -12.65 -13.56
CA GLU A 353 9.80 -12.51 -12.18
C GLU A 353 10.61 -11.22 -11.99
N ARG A 354 11.57 -10.96 -12.88
CA ARG A 354 12.44 -9.78 -12.79
C ARG A 354 11.67 -8.48 -12.99
N TYR A 355 10.73 -8.48 -13.93
CA TYR A 355 9.79 -7.38 -14.10
C TYR A 355 9.02 -7.10 -12.80
N ALA A 356 8.45 -8.14 -12.19
CA ALA A 356 7.71 -8.01 -10.93
C ALA A 356 8.59 -7.47 -9.79
N GLN A 357 9.84 -7.91 -9.69
CA GLN A 357 10.78 -7.39 -8.68
C GLN A 357 11.08 -5.90 -8.87
N ILE A 358 11.26 -5.43 -10.12
CA ILE A 358 11.43 -3.99 -10.40
C ILE A 358 10.18 -3.20 -10.03
N ARG A 359 8.98 -3.74 -10.30
CA ARG A 359 7.70 -3.13 -9.86
C ARG A 359 7.59 -3.04 -8.34
N MET A 360 8.05 -4.05 -7.60
CA MET A 360 8.08 -4.00 -6.13
C MET A 360 9.07 -2.94 -5.60
N ILE A 361 10.18 -2.72 -6.30
CA ILE A 361 11.12 -1.64 -5.96
C ILE A 361 10.48 -0.27 -6.22
N GLU A 362 9.80 -0.08 -7.36
CA GLU A 362 9.00 1.12 -7.67
C GLU A 362 8.03 1.45 -6.52
N ASP A 363 7.21 0.48 -6.12
CA ASP A 363 6.22 0.64 -5.04
C ASP A 363 6.90 0.96 -3.69
N ALA A 364 8.04 0.33 -3.40
CA ALA A 364 8.82 0.61 -2.19
C ALA A 364 9.43 2.02 -2.19
N GLN A 365 9.63 2.65 -3.35
CA GLN A 365 10.11 4.02 -3.48
C GLN A 365 9.00 5.08 -3.38
N ARG A 366 7.78 4.77 -2.92
CA ARG A 366 6.67 5.75 -2.80
C ARG A 366 7.03 7.07 -2.09
N LYS A 367 8.00 7.06 -1.15
CA LYS A 367 8.46 8.23 -0.39
C LYS A 367 9.52 9.06 -1.15
N ASN A 368 10.04 8.53 -2.25
CA ASN A 368 11.02 9.17 -3.14
C ASN A 368 10.45 9.13 -4.57
N PRO A 369 9.60 10.10 -4.94
CA PRO A 369 8.86 10.06 -6.19
C PRO A 369 9.77 9.99 -7.41
N GLU A 370 10.95 10.63 -7.37
CA GLU A 370 11.90 10.61 -8.47
C GLU A 370 12.47 9.20 -8.71
N LEU A 371 12.83 8.49 -7.63
CA LEU A 371 13.26 7.09 -7.72
C LEU A 371 12.11 6.18 -8.16
N ALA A 372 10.89 6.37 -7.63
CA ALA A 372 9.73 5.61 -8.07
C ALA A 372 9.48 5.76 -9.57
N HIS A 373 9.56 6.98 -10.11
CA HIS A 373 9.34 7.23 -11.53
C HIS A 373 10.40 6.59 -12.43
N ILE A 374 11.68 6.61 -12.06
CA ILE A 374 12.70 5.92 -12.87
C ILE A 374 12.55 4.40 -12.82
N PHE A 375 12.18 3.80 -11.67
CA PHE A 375 11.88 2.37 -11.61
C PHE A 375 10.64 2.01 -12.42
N LYS A 376 9.63 2.87 -12.44
CA LYS A 376 8.47 2.74 -13.34
C LYS A 376 8.90 2.75 -14.81
N ALA A 377 9.73 3.71 -15.21
CA ALA A 377 10.27 3.79 -16.57
C ALA A 377 11.10 2.53 -16.93
N MET A 378 11.92 2.04 -15.99
CA MET A 378 12.68 0.80 -16.12
C MET A 378 11.76 -0.42 -16.31
N ALA A 379 10.69 -0.53 -15.53
CA ALA A 379 9.70 -1.60 -15.69
C ALA A 379 9.02 -1.55 -17.08
N GLN A 380 8.66 -0.35 -17.55
CA GLN A 380 8.08 -0.17 -18.89
C GLN A 380 9.07 -0.54 -20.00
N LYS A 381 10.36 -0.21 -19.84
CA LYS A 381 11.42 -0.62 -20.78
C LYS A 381 11.54 -2.15 -20.84
N ILE A 382 11.60 -2.82 -19.69
CA ILE A 382 11.64 -4.29 -19.61
C ILE A 382 10.43 -4.91 -20.31
N LYS A 383 9.23 -4.38 -20.05
CA LYS A 383 7.98 -4.83 -20.69
C LYS A 383 8.03 -4.67 -22.22
N ALA A 384 8.44 -3.50 -22.70
CA ALA A 384 8.56 -3.24 -24.13
C ALA A 384 9.58 -4.17 -24.80
N ASP A 385 10.75 -4.34 -24.19
CA ASP A 385 11.78 -5.24 -24.71
C ASP A 385 11.32 -6.70 -24.67
N PHE A 386 10.60 -7.11 -23.63
CA PHE A 386 10.03 -8.45 -23.50
C PHE A 386 9.03 -8.76 -24.61
N HIS A 387 8.10 -7.84 -24.92
CA HIS A 387 7.16 -8.00 -26.03
C HIS A 387 7.83 -7.99 -27.41
N SER A 388 9.07 -7.50 -27.52
CA SER A 388 9.83 -7.50 -28.76
C SER A 388 10.57 -8.82 -29.05
N ILE A 389 10.62 -9.75 -28.09
CA ILE A 389 11.32 -11.04 -28.24
C ILE A 389 10.57 -11.91 -29.25
N LYS A 390 11.31 -12.46 -30.21
CA LYS A 390 10.77 -13.30 -31.31
C LYS A 390 11.01 -14.78 -31.13
N PHE A 391 11.94 -15.18 -30.27
CA PHE A 391 12.42 -16.55 -30.10
C PHE A 391 12.91 -17.19 -31.42
N ASP A 392 13.43 -16.38 -32.34
CA ASP A 392 13.88 -16.80 -33.67
C ASP A 392 15.35 -17.26 -33.71
N GLY A 393 16.02 -17.19 -32.55
CA GLY A 393 17.41 -17.55 -32.33
C GLY A 393 18.41 -16.76 -33.17
N THR A 394 17.98 -15.63 -33.76
CA THR A 394 18.92 -14.64 -34.26
C THR A 394 19.83 -14.19 -33.11
N ARG A 395 21.05 -13.77 -33.45
CA ARG A 395 22.03 -13.34 -32.45
C ARG A 395 21.47 -12.22 -31.57
N GLN A 396 20.71 -11.29 -32.15
CA GLN A 396 20.11 -10.17 -31.43
C GLN A 396 19.03 -10.63 -30.45
N ASP A 397 18.13 -11.51 -30.90
CA ASP A 397 17.05 -12.03 -30.07
C ASP A 397 17.59 -12.87 -28.89
N ASN A 398 18.56 -13.75 -29.14
CA ASN A 398 19.24 -14.51 -28.10
C ASN A 398 19.94 -13.61 -27.06
N ARG A 399 20.56 -12.50 -27.50
CA ARG A 399 21.17 -11.51 -26.60
C ARG A 399 20.12 -10.83 -25.72
N ASN A 400 18.98 -10.43 -26.30
CA ASN A 400 17.88 -9.80 -25.56
C ASN A 400 17.27 -10.76 -24.53
N ILE A 401 17.01 -12.01 -24.94
CA ILE A 401 16.54 -13.08 -24.06
C ILE A 401 17.50 -13.26 -22.88
N LEU A 402 18.80 -13.39 -23.15
CA LEU A 402 19.81 -13.61 -22.14
C LEU A 402 19.88 -12.45 -21.14
N LEU A 403 19.88 -11.21 -21.64
CA LEU A 403 19.87 -10.00 -20.81
C LEU A 403 18.65 -9.96 -19.89
N LEU A 404 17.45 -10.03 -20.46
CA LEU A 404 16.19 -9.84 -19.73
C LEU A 404 15.91 -10.99 -18.75
N SER A 405 16.30 -12.22 -19.12
CA SER A 405 16.03 -13.40 -18.29
C SER A 405 17.06 -13.61 -17.18
N GLN A 406 18.19 -12.89 -17.18
CA GLN A 406 19.29 -13.17 -16.25
C GLN A 406 19.86 -11.95 -15.51
N PHE A 407 19.50 -10.71 -15.87
CA PHE A 407 20.04 -9.55 -15.15
C PHE A 407 19.78 -9.61 -13.63
N GLU A 408 20.72 -9.07 -12.85
CA GLU A 408 20.62 -9.01 -11.39
C GLU A 408 19.82 -7.76 -10.99
N VAL A 409 18.60 -7.93 -10.47
CA VAL A 409 17.72 -6.80 -10.08
C VAL A 409 18.38 -5.87 -9.07
N ALA A 410 19.08 -6.43 -8.07
CA ALA A 410 19.84 -5.64 -7.09
C ALA A 410 20.94 -4.78 -7.72
N SER A 411 21.59 -5.26 -8.80
CA SER A 411 22.58 -4.47 -9.54
C SER A 411 21.93 -3.29 -10.26
N VAL A 412 20.78 -3.52 -10.91
CA VAL A 412 19.99 -2.45 -11.55
C VAL A 412 19.56 -1.41 -10.53
N GLU A 413 19.04 -1.85 -9.38
CA GLU A 413 18.66 -0.97 -8.28
C GLU A 413 19.84 -0.11 -7.81
N GLN A 414 20.98 -0.74 -7.54
CA GLN A 414 22.17 -0.02 -7.08
C GLN A 414 22.68 0.97 -8.13
N LYS A 415 22.65 0.61 -9.42
CA LYS A 415 23.06 1.50 -10.52
C LYS A 415 22.18 2.73 -10.61
N ILE A 416 20.86 2.54 -10.53
CA ILE A 416 19.91 3.66 -10.53
C ILE A 416 20.15 4.55 -9.30
N ARG A 417 20.29 3.97 -8.11
CA ARG A 417 20.57 4.74 -6.88
C ARG A 417 21.89 5.53 -6.98
N ASN A 418 22.95 4.89 -7.45
CA ASN A 418 24.24 5.54 -7.67
C ASN A 418 24.12 6.68 -8.69
N TYR A 419 23.43 6.45 -9.81
CA TYR A 419 23.20 7.47 -10.83
C TYR A 419 22.51 8.70 -10.23
N TYR A 420 21.46 8.50 -9.42
CA TYR A 420 20.75 9.59 -8.76
C TYR A 420 21.59 10.34 -7.71
N GLN A 421 22.61 9.71 -7.14
CA GLN A 421 23.51 10.34 -6.17
C GLN A 421 24.64 11.15 -6.83
N ILE A 422 25.23 10.64 -7.91
CA ILE A 422 26.49 11.18 -8.44
C ILE A 422 26.33 11.93 -9.77
N ASN A 423 25.28 11.65 -10.55
CA ASN A 423 25.18 12.16 -11.91
C ASN A 423 24.94 13.68 -11.94
N PRO A 424 25.73 14.46 -12.72
CA PRO A 424 25.56 15.91 -12.83
C PRO A 424 24.17 16.35 -13.34
N LEU A 425 23.54 15.59 -14.23
CA LEU A 425 22.20 15.89 -14.76
C LEU A 425 21.15 15.83 -13.64
N VAL A 426 21.23 14.81 -12.79
CA VAL A 426 20.32 14.66 -11.65
C VAL A 426 20.56 15.76 -10.61
N LYS A 427 21.83 16.11 -10.35
CA LYS A 427 22.17 17.24 -9.48
C LYS A 427 21.58 18.55 -10.01
N GLN A 428 21.70 18.78 -11.32
CA GLN A 428 21.14 19.96 -11.96
C GLN A 428 19.61 19.99 -11.86
N TYR A 429 18.94 18.85 -12.08
CA TYR A 429 17.50 18.71 -11.88
C TYR A 429 17.06 19.13 -10.47
N PHE A 430 17.75 18.66 -9.42
CA PHE A 430 17.41 19.04 -8.04
C PHE A 430 17.62 20.54 -7.79
N ILE A 431 18.69 21.13 -8.33
CA ILE A 431 18.91 22.58 -8.26
C ILE A 431 17.76 23.35 -8.92
N ASP A 432 17.30 22.92 -10.10
CA ASP A 432 16.23 23.61 -10.82
C ASP A 432 14.86 23.38 -10.19
N LYS A 433 14.63 22.20 -9.60
CA LYS A 433 13.46 21.91 -8.75
C LYS A 433 13.43 22.83 -7.52
N ASP A 434 14.56 23.01 -6.84
CA ASP A 434 14.66 23.88 -5.67
C ASP A 434 14.42 25.34 -6.03
N LYS A 435 14.96 25.81 -7.17
CA LYS A 435 14.65 27.15 -7.70
C LYS A 435 13.16 27.31 -8.00
N ALA A 436 12.53 26.33 -8.63
CA ALA A 436 11.10 26.37 -8.92
C ALA A 436 10.27 26.41 -7.63
N ASN A 437 10.62 25.60 -6.64
CA ASN A 437 9.97 25.60 -5.33
C ASN A 437 10.13 26.95 -4.61
N HIS A 438 11.33 27.53 -4.63
CA HIS A 438 11.57 28.85 -4.08
C HIS A 438 10.77 29.93 -4.81
N HIS A 439 10.69 29.86 -6.15
CA HIS A 439 9.88 30.78 -6.94
C HIS A 439 8.40 30.73 -6.54
N LEU A 440 7.82 29.53 -6.41
CA LEU A 440 6.44 29.37 -5.92
C LEU A 440 6.26 29.99 -4.52
N GLN A 441 7.21 29.80 -3.60
CA GLN A 441 7.13 30.42 -2.26
C GLN A 441 7.15 31.96 -2.34
N VAL A 442 7.97 32.52 -3.24
CA VAL A 442 8.01 33.97 -3.47
C VAL A 442 6.70 34.46 -4.08
N GLU A 443 6.11 33.75 -5.04
CA GLU A 443 4.81 34.13 -5.63
C GLU A 443 3.67 34.03 -4.61
N LEU A 444 3.62 32.95 -3.82
CA LEU A 444 2.62 32.79 -2.76
C LEU A 444 2.75 33.84 -1.66
N SER A 445 3.96 34.32 -1.36
CA SER A 445 4.17 35.37 -0.35
C SER A 445 3.79 36.77 -0.84
N ARG A 446 3.66 36.98 -2.16
CA ARG A 446 3.11 38.21 -2.75
C ARG A 446 1.59 38.27 -2.72
N LEU A 447 0.92 37.13 -2.56
CA LEU A 447 -0.52 37.10 -2.37
C LEU A 447 -0.86 37.58 -0.95
N SER A 448 -1.73 38.58 -0.85
CA SER A 448 -2.27 39.03 0.44
C SER A 448 -3.37 38.07 0.87
N PRO A 449 -3.16 37.21 1.89
CA PRO A 449 -4.26 36.40 2.41
C PRO A 449 -5.36 37.32 2.97
N PRO A 450 -6.65 36.95 2.86
CA PRO A 450 -7.71 37.66 3.55
C PRO A 450 -7.37 37.75 5.04
N LYS A 451 -7.68 38.89 5.67
CA LYS A 451 -7.40 39.06 7.09
C LYS A 451 -8.12 37.96 7.88
N ASN A 452 -7.39 37.27 8.76
CA ASN A 452 -7.94 36.24 9.64
C ASN A 452 -8.69 36.86 10.83
N GLU A 453 -9.64 37.72 10.55
CA GLU A 453 -10.51 38.39 11.52
C GLU A 453 -11.73 37.51 11.76
N GLY A 454 -12.15 37.33 13.02
CA GLY A 454 -13.37 36.58 13.33
C GLY A 454 -14.62 37.29 12.82
N PHE A 455 -15.74 36.58 12.68
CA PHE A 455 -17.03 37.15 12.21
C PHE A 455 -17.39 38.45 12.96
N PHE A 456 -17.25 38.48 14.29
CA PHE A 456 -17.55 39.66 15.10
C PHE A 456 -16.59 40.84 14.86
N THR A 457 -15.35 40.56 14.50
CA THR A 457 -14.34 41.58 14.18
C THR A 457 -14.59 42.18 12.80
N ARG A 458 -14.94 41.36 11.82
CA ARG A 458 -15.27 41.84 10.46
C ARG A 458 -16.56 42.66 10.40
N ASN A 459 -17.45 42.47 11.36
CA ASN A 459 -18.77 43.08 11.41
C ASN A 459 -18.92 44.07 12.59
N SER A 460 -17.82 44.44 13.27
CA SER A 460 -17.85 45.25 14.50
C SER A 460 -18.56 46.59 14.32
N ASP A 461 -18.36 47.23 13.17
CA ASP A 461 -18.91 48.55 12.86
C ASP A 461 -20.38 48.47 12.44
N SER A 462 -20.84 47.28 12.05
CA SER A 462 -22.22 47.00 11.71
C SER A 462 -23.06 46.68 12.95
N PHE A 463 -22.45 46.30 14.08
CA PHE A 463 -23.15 45.94 15.33
C PHE A 463 -23.67 47.18 16.10
N GLY A 464 -24.80 47.73 15.67
CA GLY A 464 -25.63 48.62 16.51
C GLY A 464 -26.56 47.84 17.46
N PHE A 465 -27.04 48.50 18.53
CA PHE A 465 -27.95 47.94 19.57
C PHE A 465 -29.16 47.17 19.01
N SER A 466 -29.61 47.52 17.80
CA SER A 466 -30.74 46.93 17.09
C SER A 466 -30.45 45.55 16.47
N ILE A 467 -29.18 45.21 16.18
CA ILE A 467 -28.79 43.91 15.59
C ILE A 467 -28.75 42.80 16.63
N PHE A 468 -28.47 43.12 17.90
CA PHE A 468 -28.49 42.15 18.99
C PHE A 468 -29.90 41.53 19.17
N MET A 469 -30.95 42.33 19.01
CA MET A 469 -32.34 41.86 19.03
C MET A 469 -32.71 41.09 17.75
N GLY A 470 -32.19 41.51 16.59
CA GLY A 470 -32.40 40.83 15.31
C GLY A 470 -31.72 39.45 15.21
N LEU A 471 -30.51 39.30 15.78
CA LEU A 471 -29.79 38.02 15.85
C LEU A 471 -30.50 37.01 16.76
N ILE A 472 -31.08 37.45 17.87
CA ILE A 472 -31.87 36.58 18.76
C ILE A 472 -33.14 36.08 18.06
N VAL A 473 -33.82 36.94 17.29
CA VAL A 473 -35.03 36.57 16.54
C VAL A 473 -34.70 35.73 15.30
N GLY A 474 -33.63 36.08 14.56
CA GLY A 474 -33.19 35.39 13.35
C GLY A 474 -32.59 34.01 13.61
N VAL A 475 -31.80 33.84 14.68
CA VAL A 475 -31.31 32.52 15.13
C VAL A 475 -32.48 31.64 15.59
N SER A 476 -33.49 32.24 16.24
CA SER A 476 -34.72 31.51 16.62
C SER A 476 -35.54 31.06 15.40
N ALA A 477 -35.66 31.89 14.36
CA ALA A 477 -36.37 31.53 13.12
C ALA A 477 -35.60 30.55 12.23
N ALA A 478 -34.27 30.67 12.14
CA ALA A 478 -33.42 29.74 11.40
C ALA A 478 -33.40 28.35 12.05
N LEU A 479 -33.29 28.27 13.38
CA LEU A 479 -33.41 27.00 14.10
C LEU A 479 -34.79 26.34 13.97
N PHE A 480 -35.84 27.14 13.73
CA PHE A 480 -37.20 26.64 13.50
C PHE A 480 -37.44 26.16 12.05
N LEU A 481 -36.76 26.75 11.06
CA LEU A 481 -36.97 26.46 9.63
C LEU A 481 -35.97 25.44 9.03
N THR A 482 -34.75 25.30 9.58
CA THR A 482 -33.69 24.49 8.95
C THR A 482 -33.23 23.29 9.76
N GLY A 483 -34.17 22.57 10.40
CA GLY A 483 -33.87 21.30 11.05
C GLY A 483 -32.92 20.42 10.21
N VAL A 484 -31.66 20.32 10.65
CA VAL A 484 -30.56 19.52 10.08
C VAL A 484 -29.83 20.12 8.85
N PHE A 485 -28.51 20.34 9.03
CA PHE A 485 -27.41 20.53 8.05
C PHE A 485 -27.74 20.97 6.60
N ALA A 486 -27.37 22.21 6.26
CA ALA A 486 -27.19 22.67 4.87
C ALA A 486 -25.84 23.41 4.70
N PRO A 487 -25.31 23.51 3.47
CA PRO A 487 -24.03 24.17 3.20
C PRO A 487 -24.08 25.64 3.63
N LEU A 488 -23.00 26.12 4.27
CA LEU A 488 -22.86 27.48 4.81
C LEU A 488 -23.29 28.60 3.84
N GLY A 489 -23.20 28.37 2.52
CA GLY A 489 -23.61 29.32 1.48
C GLY A 489 -25.13 29.58 1.37
N VAL A 490 -26.00 28.63 1.75
CA VAL A 490 -27.47 28.78 1.61
C VAL A 490 -28.11 29.37 2.89
N ALA A 491 -27.54 29.07 4.06
CA ALA A 491 -27.99 29.65 5.33
C ALA A 491 -27.76 31.17 5.40
N LEU A 492 -26.64 31.65 4.85
CA LEU A 492 -26.33 33.09 4.75
C LEU A 492 -27.33 33.85 3.85
N ILE A 493 -27.83 33.21 2.79
CA ILE A 493 -28.83 33.79 1.88
C ILE A 493 -30.20 33.88 2.56
N ALA A 494 -30.59 32.87 3.33
CA ALA A 494 -31.86 32.87 4.08
C ALA A 494 -31.85 33.89 5.24
N VAL A 495 -30.71 34.00 5.95
CA VAL A 495 -30.50 35.02 7.01
C VAL A 495 -30.51 36.42 6.40
N GLY A 496 -29.87 36.62 5.24
CA GLY A 496 -29.89 37.88 4.50
C GLY A 496 -31.29 38.30 4.05
N ALA A 497 -32.09 37.36 3.52
CA ALA A 497 -33.45 37.65 3.07
C ALA A 497 -34.42 37.99 4.22
N ALA A 498 -34.32 37.30 5.36
CA ALA A 498 -35.18 37.54 6.53
C ALA A 498 -34.86 38.87 7.25
N LEU A 499 -33.60 39.29 7.24
CA LEU A 499 -33.16 40.57 7.84
C LEU A 499 -33.62 41.79 7.03
N ILE A 500 -33.78 41.66 5.70
CA ILE A 500 -34.24 42.74 4.81
C ILE A 500 -35.71 43.11 5.09
N THR A 501 -36.54 42.17 5.53
CA THR A 501 -37.99 42.39 5.73
C THR A 501 -38.37 43.16 7.00
N THR A 502 -37.50 43.26 8.01
CA THR A 502 -37.82 43.92 9.30
C THR A 502 -37.08 45.25 9.55
N GLY A 503 -36.29 45.72 8.58
CA GLY A 503 -35.62 47.03 8.61
C GLY A 503 -34.51 47.16 9.65
N LEU A 504 -33.26 47.18 9.22
CA LEU A 504 -32.15 47.96 9.84
C LEU A 504 -30.87 47.82 9.02
N ILE A 505 -30.26 48.97 8.74
CA ILE A 505 -29.14 49.23 7.82
C ILE A 505 -27.95 48.26 8.01
N GLY A 506 -27.61 47.87 9.24
CA GLY A 506 -26.43 47.03 9.48
C GLY A 506 -26.54 45.54 9.09
N SER A 507 -27.73 45.03 8.74
CA SER A 507 -27.86 43.66 8.19
C SER A 507 -27.42 43.54 6.74
N ILE A 508 -27.61 44.63 5.97
CA ILE A 508 -27.12 44.78 4.62
C ILE A 508 -25.59 44.89 4.66
N ASP A 509 -25.04 45.67 5.60
CA ASP A 509 -23.60 45.79 5.80
C ASP A 509 -22.95 44.46 6.19
N ILE A 510 -23.55 43.67 7.08
CA ILE A 510 -23.05 42.31 7.42
C ILE A 510 -23.07 41.39 6.21
N TYR A 511 -24.16 41.40 5.43
CA TYR A 511 -24.24 40.59 4.21
C TYR A 511 -23.23 41.03 3.16
N ILE A 512 -23.01 42.34 2.98
CA ILE A 512 -22.00 42.89 2.07
C ILE A 512 -20.60 42.49 2.56
N ASN A 513 -20.27 42.69 3.83
CA ASN A 513 -18.97 42.34 4.42
C ASN A 513 -18.66 40.85 4.32
N GLU A 514 -19.62 39.97 4.63
CA GLU A 514 -19.40 38.51 4.52
C GLU A 514 -19.36 38.04 3.06
N LYS A 515 -20.12 38.66 2.15
CA LYS A 515 -20.04 38.39 0.72
C LYS A 515 -18.72 38.86 0.13
N GLU A 516 -18.22 40.02 0.53
CA GLU A 516 -16.91 40.54 0.14
C GLU A 516 -15.80 39.66 0.69
N HIS A 517 -15.82 39.32 1.98
CA HIS A 517 -14.85 38.41 2.59
C HIS A 517 -14.87 37.00 1.94
N ALA A 518 -16.05 36.46 1.60
CA ALA A 518 -16.16 35.20 0.88
C ALA A 518 -15.61 35.29 -0.55
N LYS A 519 -15.84 36.42 -1.23
CA LYS A 519 -15.29 36.70 -2.57
C LYS A 519 -13.77 36.84 -2.52
N GLU A 520 -13.21 37.54 -1.55
CA GLU A 520 -11.78 37.66 -1.32
C GLU A 520 -11.14 36.31 -1.00
N THR A 521 -11.77 35.53 -0.12
CA THR A 521 -11.31 34.17 0.23
C THR A 521 -11.34 33.25 -1.00
N SER A 522 -12.41 33.29 -1.79
CA SER A 522 -12.52 32.51 -3.03
C SER A 522 -11.50 32.95 -4.07
N HIS A 523 -11.30 34.26 -4.25
CA HIS A 523 -10.29 34.81 -5.15
C HIS A 523 -8.88 34.35 -4.77
N TYR A 524 -8.49 34.55 -3.51
CA TYR A 524 -7.21 34.10 -2.98
C TYR A 524 -7.01 32.59 -3.15
N SER A 525 -8.02 31.78 -2.81
CA SER A 525 -7.98 30.32 -2.97
C SER A 525 -7.78 29.92 -4.44
N ASN A 526 -8.48 30.57 -5.37
CA ASN A 526 -8.33 30.34 -6.80
C ASN A 526 -6.93 30.73 -7.32
N GLU A 527 -6.38 31.85 -6.88
CA GLU A 527 -5.02 32.28 -7.24
C GLU A 527 -3.96 31.31 -6.71
N VAL A 528 -4.05 30.91 -5.43
CA VAL A 528 -3.17 29.90 -4.83
C VAL A 528 -3.25 28.58 -5.59
N LYS A 529 -4.47 28.15 -5.95
CA LYS A 529 -4.69 26.93 -6.73
C LYS A 529 -4.06 27.03 -8.13
N HIS A 530 -4.22 28.17 -8.80
CA HIS A 530 -3.62 28.42 -10.11
C HIS A 530 -2.09 28.35 -10.06
N LEU A 531 -1.46 29.06 -9.12
CA LEU A 531 0.00 29.03 -8.94
C LEU A 531 0.52 27.62 -8.62
N ARG A 532 -0.15 26.89 -7.72
CA ARG A 532 0.23 25.50 -7.38
C ARG A 532 0.09 24.56 -8.59
N THR A 533 -0.93 24.76 -9.43
CA THR A 533 -1.14 23.95 -10.64
C THR A 533 -0.05 24.21 -11.67
N ALA A 534 0.23 25.47 -11.97
CA ALA A 534 1.30 25.85 -12.90
C ALA A 534 2.68 25.36 -12.43
N HIS A 535 2.96 25.47 -11.13
CA HIS A 535 4.18 24.92 -10.53
C HIS A 535 4.28 23.40 -10.69
N ARG A 536 3.20 22.67 -10.42
CA ARG A 536 3.14 21.21 -10.60
C ARG A 536 3.45 20.82 -12.04
N GLU A 537 2.85 21.49 -13.01
CA GLU A 537 3.14 21.23 -14.43
C GLU A 537 4.60 21.52 -14.79
N HIS A 538 5.19 22.58 -14.21
CA HIS A 538 6.60 22.87 -14.43
C HIS A 538 7.52 21.79 -13.85
N LEU A 539 7.26 21.30 -12.64
CA LEU A 539 8.01 20.19 -12.05
C LEU A 539 7.91 18.91 -12.87
N VAL A 540 6.73 18.58 -13.38
CA VAL A 540 6.53 17.42 -14.28
C VAL A 540 7.35 17.59 -15.57
N ARG A 541 7.39 18.80 -16.16
CA ARG A 541 8.23 19.06 -17.35
C ARG A 541 9.72 18.88 -17.05
N LEU A 542 10.21 19.37 -15.91
CA LEU A 542 11.61 19.20 -15.51
C LEU A 542 11.97 17.73 -15.35
N GLU A 543 11.08 16.95 -14.74
CA GLU A 543 11.30 15.53 -14.51
C GLU A 543 11.27 14.73 -15.83
N ASN A 544 10.30 14.98 -16.71
CA ASN A 544 10.25 14.34 -18.02
C ASN A 544 11.52 14.64 -18.83
N SER A 545 12.01 15.90 -18.80
CA SER A 545 13.26 16.29 -19.47
C SER A 545 14.48 15.55 -18.91
N LEU A 546 14.52 15.29 -17.60
CA LEU A 546 15.55 14.44 -17.00
C LEU A 546 15.45 13.01 -17.54
N HIS A 547 14.26 12.40 -17.50
CA HIS A 547 14.06 11.01 -17.94
C HIS A 547 14.35 10.79 -19.42
N GLU A 548 14.04 11.76 -20.29
CA GLU A 548 14.37 11.71 -21.72
C GLU A 548 15.89 11.65 -21.99
N GLN A 549 16.70 12.22 -21.09
CA GLN A 549 18.16 12.21 -21.20
C GLN A 549 18.79 10.95 -20.58
N ILE A 550 18.02 10.13 -19.87
CA ILE A 550 18.51 8.91 -19.24
C ILE A 550 18.37 7.73 -20.21
N ASN A 551 19.50 7.14 -20.61
CA ASN A 551 19.48 5.88 -21.33
C ASN A 551 19.26 4.69 -20.37
N LEU A 552 18.00 4.25 -20.25
CA LEU A 552 17.61 3.14 -19.38
C LEU A 552 18.36 1.83 -19.66
N SER A 553 18.83 1.63 -20.90
CA SER A 553 19.56 0.41 -21.28
C SER A 553 20.91 0.30 -20.58
N ASP A 554 21.49 1.41 -20.16
CA ASP A 554 22.77 1.42 -19.44
C ASP A 554 22.64 0.77 -18.06
N PHE A 555 21.48 0.87 -17.41
CA PHE A 555 21.23 0.22 -16.12
C PHE A 555 21.13 -1.30 -16.23
N LEU A 556 20.63 -1.81 -17.36
CA LEU A 556 20.61 -3.24 -17.66
C LEU A 556 21.98 -3.78 -18.10
N THR A 557 22.92 -2.89 -18.42
CA THR A 557 24.24 -3.33 -18.90
C THR A 557 25.01 -3.95 -17.74
N PRO A 558 25.34 -5.25 -17.80
CA PRO A 558 26.06 -5.93 -16.73
C PRO A 558 27.48 -5.38 -16.59
N ASP A 559 27.99 -5.38 -15.36
CA ASP A 559 29.38 -4.98 -15.13
C ASP A 559 30.33 -6.02 -15.71
N LYS A 560 31.52 -5.57 -16.12
CA LYS A 560 32.58 -6.49 -16.55
C LYS A 560 32.87 -7.46 -15.39
N PRO A 561 32.81 -8.78 -15.62
CA PRO A 561 33.07 -9.75 -14.56
C PRO A 561 34.41 -9.51 -13.89
N GLU A 562 34.44 -9.60 -12.56
CA GLU A 562 35.63 -9.30 -11.75
C GLU A 562 36.84 -10.15 -12.16
N PHE A 563 36.62 -11.41 -12.52
CA PHE A 563 37.69 -12.31 -12.99
C PHE A 563 38.36 -11.84 -14.29
N LEU A 564 37.71 -10.95 -15.05
CA LEU A 564 38.28 -10.31 -16.24
C LEU A 564 38.94 -8.96 -15.96
N SER A 565 38.86 -8.44 -14.73
CA SER A 565 39.38 -7.10 -14.37
C SER A 565 40.89 -6.96 -14.64
N GLY A 566 41.68 -8.00 -14.33
CA GLY A 566 43.12 -8.06 -14.59
C GLY A 566 43.50 -8.22 -16.07
N ILE A 567 42.54 -8.51 -16.95
CA ILE A 567 42.78 -8.70 -18.38
C ILE A 567 42.75 -7.34 -19.09
N LYS A 568 43.94 -6.84 -19.48
CA LYS A 568 44.07 -5.71 -20.40
C LYS A 568 43.59 -6.13 -21.80
N VAL A 569 42.52 -5.50 -22.26
CA VAL A 569 41.93 -5.67 -23.60
C VAL A 569 42.24 -4.42 -24.42
N ASN A 570 42.86 -4.58 -25.58
CA ASN A 570 43.08 -3.50 -26.55
C ASN A 570 43.17 -4.08 -27.97
N LYS A 571 43.22 -3.22 -29.00
CA LYS A 571 43.28 -3.66 -30.40
C LYS A 571 44.44 -4.63 -30.72
N LYS A 572 45.55 -4.57 -29.98
CA LYS A 572 46.72 -5.46 -30.15
C LYS A 572 46.63 -6.75 -29.32
N LYS A 573 45.77 -6.79 -28.31
CA LYS A 573 45.53 -7.93 -27.41
C LYS A 573 44.02 -8.07 -27.15
N PRO A 574 43.25 -8.52 -28.16
CA PRO A 574 41.81 -8.71 -28.00
C PRO A 574 41.52 -9.75 -26.93
N LEU A 575 40.32 -9.67 -26.35
CA LEU A 575 39.82 -10.74 -25.51
C LEU A 575 39.55 -11.96 -26.41
N THR A 576 39.94 -13.16 -26.00
CA THR A 576 39.71 -14.41 -26.76
C THR A 576 39.11 -15.46 -25.83
N PRO A 577 38.44 -16.51 -26.36
CA PRO A 577 37.89 -17.59 -25.56
C PRO A 577 38.92 -18.20 -24.60
N GLU A 578 40.16 -18.40 -25.05
CA GLU A 578 41.25 -18.96 -24.24
C GLU A 578 41.65 -18.07 -23.08
N ARG A 579 41.70 -16.76 -23.29
CA ARG A 579 42.04 -15.82 -22.22
C ARG A 579 40.95 -15.78 -21.15
N VAL A 580 39.70 -15.90 -21.55
CA VAL A 580 38.55 -15.98 -20.63
C VAL A 580 38.56 -17.31 -19.88
N ALA A 581 38.73 -18.43 -20.59
CA ALA A 581 38.80 -19.77 -20.00
C ALA A 581 39.93 -19.88 -18.97
N HIS A 582 41.13 -19.40 -19.31
CA HIS A 582 42.26 -19.36 -18.39
C HIS A 582 41.98 -18.51 -17.15
N ALA A 583 41.34 -17.35 -17.32
CA ALA A 583 41.00 -16.48 -16.19
C ALA A 583 39.91 -17.07 -15.27
N LEU A 584 38.91 -17.76 -15.85
CA LEU A 584 37.92 -18.52 -15.09
C LEU A 584 38.60 -19.63 -14.28
N TRP A 585 39.50 -20.40 -14.90
CA TRP A 585 40.25 -21.46 -14.23
C TRP A 585 41.12 -20.94 -13.09
N LEU A 586 41.80 -19.80 -13.26
CA LEU A 586 42.60 -19.19 -12.19
C LEU A 586 41.77 -18.75 -10.97
N GLN A 587 40.48 -18.43 -11.17
CA GLN A 587 39.57 -18.02 -10.10
C GLN A 587 38.65 -19.13 -9.60
N ASP A 588 38.86 -20.36 -10.07
CA ASP A 588 38.04 -21.50 -9.71
C ASP A 588 38.26 -21.91 -8.24
N LYS A 589 37.31 -21.49 -7.40
CA LYS A 589 37.28 -21.80 -5.96
C LYS A 589 36.34 -22.95 -5.65
N SER A 590 35.17 -22.97 -6.29
CA SER A 590 34.14 -24.00 -6.16
C SER A 590 33.29 -24.06 -7.43
N ALA A 591 32.60 -25.18 -7.67
CA ALA A 591 31.69 -25.30 -8.82
C ALA A 591 30.58 -24.23 -8.81
N ARG A 592 30.09 -23.85 -7.61
CA ARG A 592 29.10 -22.78 -7.47
C ARG A 592 29.66 -21.44 -7.95
N ASP A 593 30.84 -21.05 -7.47
CA ASP A 593 31.46 -19.77 -7.83
C ASP A 593 31.80 -19.71 -9.32
N THR A 594 32.30 -20.81 -9.88
CA THR A 594 32.56 -20.96 -11.31
C THR A 594 31.28 -20.84 -12.13
N SER A 595 30.18 -21.47 -11.71
CA SER A 595 28.88 -21.34 -12.37
C SER A 595 28.37 -19.89 -12.37
N VAL A 596 28.55 -19.17 -11.24
CA VAL A 596 28.19 -17.75 -11.15
C VAL A 596 29.06 -16.90 -12.07
N ALA A 597 30.37 -17.14 -12.11
CA ALA A 597 31.29 -16.41 -12.97
C ALA A 597 31.00 -16.62 -14.46
N LYS A 598 30.70 -17.86 -14.87
CA LYS A 598 30.26 -18.19 -16.24
C LYS A 598 28.97 -17.48 -16.61
N SER A 599 27.98 -17.47 -15.72
CA SER A 599 26.71 -16.75 -15.93
C SER A 599 26.96 -15.26 -16.14
N ARG A 600 27.72 -14.62 -15.24
CA ARG A 600 28.09 -13.20 -15.35
C ARG A 600 28.81 -12.87 -16.66
N PHE A 601 29.74 -13.73 -17.07
CA PHE A 601 30.40 -13.58 -18.36
C PHE A 601 29.44 -13.66 -19.53
N SER A 602 28.52 -14.62 -19.52
CA SER A 602 27.53 -14.82 -20.58
C SER A 602 26.70 -13.56 -20.78
N ILE A 603 26.16 -13.00 -19.70
CA ILE A 603 25.35 -11.77 -19.73
C ILE A 603 26.20 -10.59 -20.22
N TRP A 604 27.43 -10.44 -19.70
CA TRP A 604 28.34 -9.36 -20.13
C TRP A 604 28.72 -9.44 -21.60
N ALA A 605 29.12 -10.62 -22.07
CA ALA A 605 29.46 -10.89 -23.45
C ALA A 605 28.29 -10.59 -24.40
N ALA A 606 27.05 -10.86 -23.97
CA ALA A 606 25.85 -10.59 -24.77
C ALA A 606 25.69 -9.12 -25.17
N LYS A 607 26.23 -8.18 -24.38
CA LYS A 607 26.20 -6.74 -24.66
C LYS A 607 27.43 -6.21 -25.37
N GLN A 608 28.48 -7.03 -25.55
CA GLN A 608 29.67 -6.60 -26.26
C GLN A 608 29.48 -6.79 -27.76
N GLU A 609 29.22 -5.69 -28.48
CA GLU A 609 29.06 -5.73 -29.95
C GLU A 609 30.33 -6.23 -30.65
N ASN A 610 31.50 -5.89 -30.10
CA ASN A 610 32.81 -6.24 -30.64
C ASN A 610 33.33 -7.62 -30.20
N LEU A 611 32.55 -8.37 -29.42
CA LEU A 611 32.90 -9.73 -29.03
C LEU A 611 32.19 -10.68 -29.98
N ASP A 612 32.94 -11.51 -30.69
CA ASP A 612 32.45 -12.49 -31.67
C ASP A 612 32.17 -13.87 -31.06
N PHE A 613 32.56 -14.09 -29.81
CA PHE A 613 32.34 -15.34 -29.06
C PHE A 613 31.51 -15.12 -27.79
N GLY A 614 30.97 -16.20 -27.23
CA GLY A 614 30.21 -16.26 -26.00
C GLY A 614 30.72 -17.31 -25.02
N ILE A 615 29.85 -17.76 -24.12
CA ILE A 615 30.22 -18.75 -23.10
C ILE A 615 30.44 -20.14 -23.70
N GLU A 616 29.77 -20.48 -24.80
CA GLU A 616 29.88 -21.80 -25.44
C GLU A 616 31.31 -22.07 -25.95
N GLU A 617 31.92 -21.08 -26.61
CA GLU A 617 33.31 -21.18 -27.07
C GLU A 617 34.28 -21.24 -25.89
N VAL A 618 34.02 -20.48 -24.82
CA VAL A 618 34.82 -20.52 -23.60
C VAL A 618 34.75 -21.89 -22.92
N GLU A 619 33.56 -22.48 -22.83
CA GLU A 619 33.38 -23.82 -22.27
C GLU A 619 34.05 -24.90 -23.09
N SER A 620 34.00 -24.79 -24.42
CA SER A 620 34.75 -25.68 -25.31
C SER A 620 36.26 -25.66 -24.99
N ILE A 621 36.84 -24.47 -24.78
CA ILE A 621 38.24 -24.36 -24.37
C ILE A 621 38.48 -24.91 -22.95
N ILE A 622 37.58 -24.65 -21.99
CA ILE A 622 37.69 -25.19 -20.64
C ILE A 622 37.73 -26.72 -20.69
N ASN A 623 36.78 -27.34 -21.38
CA ASN A 623 36.68 -28.80 -21.48
C ASN A 623 37.88 -29.43 -22.20
N GLN A 624 38.53 -28.70 -23.09
CA GLN A 624 39.71 -29.18 -23.81
C GLN A 624 41.02 -29.01 -23.04
N ARG A 625 41.15 -27.97 -22.20
CA ARG A 625 42.46 -27.51 -21.69
C ARG A 625 42.58 -27.41 -20.17
N TYR A 626 41.48 -27.43 -19.43
CA TYR A 626 41.48 -27.16 -17.99
C TYR A 626 40.66 -28.20 -17.23
N VAL A 627 41.09 -28.52 -16.00
CA VAL A 627 40.30 -29.30 -15.05
C VAL A 627 39.78 -28.35 -13.98
N MET A 628 38.46 -28.21 -13.90
CA MET A 628 37.78 -27.36 -12.92
C MET A 628 37.41 -28.18 -11.68
N LYS A 629 37.29 -27.52 -10.53
CA LYS A 629 36.80 -28.09 -9.28
C LYS A 629 35.30 -28.35 -9.38
N SER A 630 34.93 -29.60 -9.11
CA SER A 630 33.56 -30.11 -9.05
C SER A 630 32.87 -29.78 -7.74
#